data_AF-A0A941GQK2-F1
#
_entry.id   AF-A0A941GQK2-F1
#
_cell.length_a   1.000
_cell.length_b   1.000
_cell.length_c   1.000
_cell.angle_alpha   90.00
_cell.angle_beta   90.00
_cell.angle_gamma   90.00
#
_symmetry.space_group_name_H-M   'P 1'
#
loop_
_entity.id
_entity.type
_entity.pdbx_description
1 polymer ?
#
loop_
_entity_poly.entity_id
_entity_poly.type
_entity_poly.pdbx_seq_one_letter_code
_entity_poly.pdbx_strand_id
1 'polypeptide(L)'
;MKSYIQISPVLEECCLLVGANEAYMRGESDVKKFTGISIGHTTRHRKVQEAELKIGNTSETVESLSVDGGKIRIRASSNKSCVWKDYKMIS
;
A
#
# COMPACT_ATOMS: atom_id res chain seq x y z
N MET A 1 16.61 10.98 -16.11
CA MET A 1 15.96 9.68 -15.83
C MET A 1 17.04 8.71 -15.35
N LYS A 2 16.84 7.94 -14.26
CA LYS A 2 17.81 6.87 -13.94
C LYS A 2 17.82 5.86 -15.09
N SER A 3 18.98 5.32 -15.39
CA SER A 3 19.10 4.26 -16.41
C SER A 3 18.31 3.01 -15.98
N TYR A 4 17.78 2.25 -16.94
CA TYR A 4 17.02 1.00 -16.73
C TYR A 4 15.67 1.11 -16.00
N ILE A 5 14.99 2.26 -16.07
CA ILE A 5 13.60 2.38 -15.57
C ILE A 5 12.62 1.90 -16.65
N GLN A 6 11.87 0.83 -16.37
CA GLN A 6 10.81 0.31 -17.25
C GLN A 6 9.41 0.92 -16.98
N ILE A 7 9.21 1.54 -15.81
CA ILE A 7 7.92 2.09 -15.38
C ILE A 7 8.06 3.60 -15.30
N SER A 8 7.20 4.35 -16.00
CA SER A 8 7.26 5.82 -15.92
C SER A 8 7.01 6.30 -14.49
N PRO A 9 7.62 7.42 -14.05
CA PRO A 9 7.41 7.92 -12.68
C PRO A 9 5.93 8.16 -12.34
N VAL A 10 5.15 8.64 -13.30
CA VAL A 10 3.70 8.85 -13.14
C VAL A 10 2.97 7.51 -12.94
N LEU A 11 3.33 6.49 -13.70
CA LEU A 11 2.73 5.16 -13.55
C LEU A 11 3.10 4.51 -12.21
N GLU A 12 4.32 4.77 -11.71
CA GLU A 12 4.74 4.35 -10.37
C GLU A 12 3.90 5.04 -9.29
N GLU A 13 3.67 6.35 -9.38
CA GLU A 13 2.79 7.10 -8.48
C GLU A 13 1.35 6.58 -8.52
N CYS A 14 0.78 6.35 -9.71
CA CYS A 14 -0.53 5.73 -9.85
C CYS A 14 -0.59 4.35 -9.18
N CYS A 15 0.47 3.53 -9.28
CA CYS A 15 0.53 2.24 -8.62
C CYS A 15 0.52 2.36 -7.08
N LEU A 16 1.18 3.38 -6.52
CA LEU A 16 1.15 3.65 -5.08
C LEU A 16 -0.25 4.09 -4.63
N LEU A 17 -0.91 4.96 -5.38
CA LEU A 17 -2.28 5.41 -5.10
C LEU A 17 -3.28 4.25 -5.13
N VAL A 18 -3.18 3.36 -6.13
CA VAL A 18 -4.01 2.16 -6.19
C VAL A 18 -3.71 1.24 -4.99
N GLY A 19 -2.44 1.02 -4.66
CA GLY A 19 -2.04 0.21 -3.51
C GLY A 19 -2.48 0.76 -2.15
N ALA A 20 -2.71 2.07 -2.05
CA ALA A 20 -3.25 2.70 -0.83
C ALA A 20 -4.76 2.46 -0.65
N ASN A 21 -5.50 2.30 -1.75
CA ASN A 21 -6.96 2.17 -1.71
C ASN A 21 -7.44 0.72 -1.64
N GLU A 22 -6.63 -0.24 -2.10
CA GLU A 22 -7.08 -1.62 -2.19
C GLU A 22 -5.96 -2.65 -2.02
N ALA A 23 -6.37 -3.92 -1.87
CA ALA A 23 -5.44 -5.03 -1.76
C ALA A 23 -4.63 -5.20 -3.06
N TYR A 24 -3.33 -5.49 -2.94
CA TYR A 24 -2.42 -5.63 -4.07
C TYR A 24 -2.99 -6.50 -5.20
N MET A 25 -3.51 -7.70 -4.91
CA MET A 25 -4.04 -8.58 -5.96
C MET A 25 -5.17 -7.96 -6.79
N ARG A 26 -5.98 -7.05 -6.23
CA ARG A 26 -7.03 -6.34 -6.98
C ARG A 26 -6.46 -5.19 -7.80
N GLY A 27 -5.52 -4.43 -7.27
CA GLY A 27 -4.89 -3.36 -8.04
C GLY A 27 -4.12 -3.80 -9.28
N GLU A 28 -3.84 -5.09 -9.41
CA GLU A 28 -3.24 -5.66 -10.61
C GLU A 28 -4.22 -5.60 -11.80
N SER A 29 -5.48 -5.98 -11.56
CA SER A 29 -6.53 -5.89 -12.57
C SER A 29 -6.83 -4.45 -12.91
N ASP A 30 -6.81 -3.57 -11.92
CA ASP A 30 -7.25 -2.19 -12.06
C ASP A 30 -6.22 -1.38 -12.85
N VAL A 31 -4.92 -1.50 -12.51
CA VAL A 31 -3.84 -0.88 -13.28
C VAL A 31 -3.87 -1.34 -14.74
N LYS A 32 -4.08 -2.64 -14.99
CA LYS A 32 -4.18 -3.18 -16.35
C LYS A 32 -5.40 -2.64 -17.08
N LYS A 33 -6.55 -2.54 -16.41
CA LYS A 33 -7.79 -2.03 -17.00
C LYS A 33 -7.72 -0.55 -17.35
N PHE A 34 -7.06 0.26 -16.52
CA PHE A 34 -6.95 1.70 -16.74
C PHE A 34 -5.88 2.07 -17.77
N THR A 35 -4.78 1.33 -17.82
CA THR A 35 -3.59 1.74 -18.58
C THR A 35 -3.24 0.80 -19.74
N GLY A 36 -3.81 -0.40 -19.78
CA GLY A 36 -3.39 -1.48 -20.67
C GLY A 36 -2.08 -2.16 -20.27
N ILE A 37 -1.38 -1.67 -19.24
CA ILE A 37 -0.06 -2.16 -18.81
C ILE A 37 -0.22 -3.15 -17.65
N SER A 38 0.46 -4.28 -17.74
CA SER A 38 0.45 -5.29 -16.69
C SER A 38 1.58 -5.06 -15.69
N ILE A 39 1.24 -4.77 -14.43
CA ILE A 39 2.22 -4.60 -13.33
C ILE A 39 1.86 -5.54 -12.17
N GLY A 40 2.67 -6.60 -11.99
CA GLY A 40 2.43 -7.62 -10.95
C GLY A 40 2.54 -7.09 -9.51
N HIS A 41 1.92 -7.81 -8.56
CA HIS A 41 1.86 -7.45 -7.15
C HIS A 41 3.24 -7.39 -6.51
N THR A 42 4.16 -8.28 -6.89
CA THR A 42 5.54 -8.25 -6.36
C THR A 42 6.22 -6.94 -6.72
N THR A 43 6.06 -6.47 -7.96
CA THR A 43 6.62 -5.19 -8.40
C THR A 43 6.00 -4.03 -7.63
N ARG A 44 4.68 -4.00 -7.49
CA ARG A 44 4.00 -2.94 -6.71
C ARG A 44 4.35 -2.97 -5.23
N HIS A 45 4.43 -4.16 -4.63
CA HIS A 45 4.84 -4.33 -3.25
C HIS A 45 6.26 -3.78 -3.04
N ARG A 46 7.20 -4.16 -3.92
CA ARG A 46 8.56 -3.61 -3.90
C ARG A 46 8.55 -2.08 -4.03
N LYS A 47 7.74 -1.52 -4.93
CA LYS A 47 7.62 -0.06 -5.09
C LYS A 47 7.07 0.65 -3.87
N VAL A 48 6.10 0.06 -3.17
CA VAL A 48 5.62 0.60 -1.90
C VAL A 48 6.71 0.56 -0.83
N GLN A 49 7.51 -0.50 -0.75
CA GLN A 49 8.62 -0.58 0.20
C GLN A 49 9.76 0.40 -0.13
N GLU A 50 9.98 0.68 -1.41
CA GLU A 50 10.97 1.66 -1.90
C GLU A 50 10.50 3.11 -1.78
N ALA A 51 9.19 3.34 -1.62
CA ALA A 51 8.63 4.68 -1.60
C ALA A 51 9.07 5.44 -0.36
N GLU A 52 9.77 6.57 -0.55
CA GLU A 52 10.06 7.51 0.52
C GLU A 52 8.78 8.26 0.89
N LEU A 53 8.16 7.86 2.00
CA LEU A 53 7.03 8.58 2.56
C LEU A 53 7.55 9.81 3.30
N LYS A 54 7.08 10.99 2.89
CA LYS A 54 7.35 12.22 3.63
C LYS A 54 6.65 12.14 4.98
N ILE A 55 7.43 11.98 6.03
CA ILE A 55 6.93 12.06 7.40
C ILE A 55 6.68 13.54 7.69
N GLY A 56 5.43 13.87 8.01
CA GLY A 56 5.09 15.20 8.49
C GLY A 56 5.64 15.40 9.89
N ASN A 57 6.40 16.48 10.11
CA ASN A 57 6.75 16.91 11.45
C ASN A 57 5.68 17.88 11.94
N THR A 58 5.21 17.67 13.16
CA THR A 58 4.34 18.63 13.86
C THR A 58 5.05 19.13 15.11
N SER A 59 4.94 20.42 15.39
CA SER A 59 5.42 21.03 16.64
C SER A 59 4.38 20.93 17.76
N GLU A 60 3.15 20.55 17.44
CA GLU A 60 2.04 20.49 18.38
C GLU A 60 1.95 19.11 19.01
N THR A 61 1.75 19.10 20.34
CA THR A 61 1.51 17.85 21.07
C THR A 61 0.01 17.55 21.03
N VAL A 62 -0.34 16.31 20.71
CA VAL A 62 -1.72 15.82 20.80
C VAL A 62 -1.94 15.14 22.15
N GLU A 63 -2.98 15.55 22.86
CA GLU A 63 -3.34 14.98 24.18
C GLU A 63 -3.95 13.58 24.07
N SER A 64 -4.55 13.26 22.93
CA SER A 64 -5.09 11.93 22.64
C SER A 64 -4.99 11.61 21.15
N LEU A 65 -4.74 10.34 20.83
CA LEU A 65 -4.67 9.87 19.45
C LEU A 65 -5.54 8.62 19.30
N SER A 66 -6.54 8.71 18.44
CA SER A 66 -7.33 7.56 18.02
C SER A 66 -7.16 7.35 16.52
N VAL A 67 -6.68 6.18 16.14
CA VAL A 67 -6.65 5.74 14.74
C VAL A 67 -7.70 4.63 14.60
N ASP A 68 -8.80 4.93 13.91
CA ASP A 68 -9.81 3.93 13.56
C ASP A 68 -9.55 3.38 12.16
N GLY A 69 -8.99 2.18 12.12
CA GLY A 69 -8.62 1.49 10.89
C GLY A 69 -9.46 0.25 10.58
N GLY A 70 -10.57 0.05 11.30
CA GLY A 70 -11.43 -1.13 11.12
C GLY A 70 -10.72 -2.45 11.48
N LYS A 71 -11.19 -3.57 10.91
CA LYS A 71 -10.59 -4.89 11.09
C LYS A 71 -9.83 -5.31 9.83
N ILE A 72 -8.59 -5.76 9.99
CA ILE A 72 -7.77 -6.33 8.91
C ILE A 72 -7.79 -7.86 9.00
N ARG A 73 -7.89 -8.53 7.84
CA ARG A 73 -7.78 -9.99 7.77
C ARG A 73 -6.35 -10.39 7.44
N ILE A 74 -5.65 -10.96 8.41
CA ILE A 74 -4.31 -11.53 8.21
C ILE A 74 -4.45 -12.92 7.60
N ARG A 75 -3.85 -13.09 6.42
CA ARG A 75 -3.73 -14.38 5.75
C ARG A 75 -2.47 -15.07 6.26
N ALA A 76 -2.61 -16.22 6.88
CA ALA A 76 -1.49 -17.02 7.33
C ALA A 76 -1.00 -17.96 6.21
N SER A 77 0.24 -18.43 6.31
CA SER A 77 0.76 -19.48 5.42
C SER A 77 -0.04 -20.78 5.55
N SER A 78 0.04 -21.64 4.53
CA SER A 78 -0.67 -22.92 4.47
C SER A 78 -0.51 -23.69 5.77
N ASN A 79 -1.64 -24.04 6.40
CA ASN A 79 -1.81 -24.73 7.70
C ASN A 79 -2.13 -23.85 8.91
N LYS A 80 -2.31 -22.54 8.75
CA LYS A 80 -2.83 -21.66 9.82
C LYS A 80 -4.14 -20.97 9.40
N SER A 81 -5.05 -20.78 10.35
CA SER A 81 -6.29 -20.06 10.11
C SER A 81 -6.01 -18.58 9.83
N CYS A 82 -6.78 -17.98 8.93
CA CYS A 82 -6.79 -16.53 8.77
C CYS A 82 -7.42 -15.90 10.01
N VAL A 83 -6.82 -14.83 10.53
CA VAL A 83 -7.33 -14.12 11.71
C VAL A 83 -7.72 -12.69 11.37
N TRP A 84 -8.80 -12.22 11.97
CA TRP A 84 -9.16 -10.81 11.96
C TRP A 84 -8.45 -10.11 13.13
N LYS A 85 -7.74 -9.02 12.86
CA LYS A 85 -7.17 -8.16 13.90
C LYS A 85 -7.78 -6.77 13.78
N ASP A 86 -8.07 -6.17 14.92
CA ASP A 86 -8.44 -4.76 14.97
C ASP A 86 -7.21 -3.92 14.62
N TYR A 87 -7.34 -3.11 13.58
CA TYR A 87 -6.38 -2.09 13.20
C TYR A 87 -6.78 -0.80 13.92
N LYS A 88 -6.65 -0.81 15.25
CA LYS A 88 -6.91 0.34 16.11
C LYS A 88 -5.67 0.65 16.92
N MET A 89 -5.24 1.91 16.88
CA MET A 89 -4.26 2.44 17.83
C MET A 89 -5.01 3.35 18.78
N ILE A 90 -4.97 3.01 20.06
CA ILE A 90 -5.57 3.78 21.14
C ILE A 90 -4.43 4.04 22.13
N SER A 91 -4.08 5.31 22.32
CA SER A 91 -3.09 5.77 23.30
C SER A 91 -3.45 7.15 23.82
#